data_AF-A0A7J6B636-F1
#
_entry.id   AF-A0A7J6B636-F1
#
_cell.length_a   1.000
_cell.length_b   1.000
_cell.length_c   1.000
_cell.angle_alpha   90.00
_cell.angle_beta   90.00
_cell.angle_gamma   90.00
#
_symmetry.space_group_name_H-M   'P 1'
#
loop_
_entity.id
_entity.type
_entity.pdbx_description
1 polymer ?
#
loop_
_entity_poly.entity_id
_entity_poly.type
_entity_poly.pdbx_seq_one_letter_code
_entity_poly.pdbx_strand_id
1 'polypeptide(L)'
;MELQKIIHDALYDFVRSHIPHADLSTLDDVLLSYITGVLEDLGSQASAEENFDVEVFVEMLEAYIPGFSNIDCVQVCEMMFSLASKLASARNEELKTEEGNCSMTPALEQRVPMQKTHCNSSHVEGATAKVSITEWDEQEQHLLEMFPKCSVTEARSALSIAKGDMEEAVRLIIEGDVQLSPTPPLSGSQGKPVSAQADEKLKANILEKYMLVDNEEDKKIHRPFIPKDAPKKLVRYHGNQVVTTKGERYHLVKKDETEEMKKTYVSLKPARKYRFH
;
A
#
# COMPACT_ATOMS: atom_id res chain seq x y z
N MET A 1 -3.95 -27.79 -13.59
CA MET A 1 -3.81 -27.06 -14.88
C MET A 1 -5.12 -26.41 -15.33
N GLU A 2 -6.28 -27.00 -15.04
CA GLU A 2 -7.57 -26.38 -15.39
C GLU A 2 -7.84 -25.09 -14.61
N LEU A 3 -7.47 -25.04 -13.32
CA LEU A 3 -7.64 -23.85 -12.47
C LEU A 3 -6.91 -22.61 -13.00
N GLN A 4 -5.63 -22.76 -13.36
CA GLN A 4 -4.84 -21.67 -13.96
C GLN A 4 -5.43 -21.17 -15.27
N LYS A 5 -6.05 -22.06 -16.06
CA LYS A 5 -6.73 -21.68 -17.30
C LYS A 5 -7.99 -20.85 -17.02
N ILE A 6 -8.77 -21.22 -16.00
CA ILE A 6 -9.95 -20.45 -15.57
C ILE A 6 -9.53 -19.04 -15.10
N ILE A 7 -8.44 -18.95 -14.33
CA ILE A 7 -7.88 -17.68 -13.86
C ILE A 7 -7.40 -16.84 -15.05
N HIS A 8 -6.61 -17.44 -15.94
CA HIS A 8 -6.09 -16.76 -17.13
C HIS A 8 -7.22 -16.22 -18.01
N ASP A 9 -8.21 -17.05 -18.35
CA ASP A 9 -9.32 -16.64 -19.23
C ASP A 9 -10.15 -15.51 -18.60
N ALA A 10 -10.42 -15.59 -17.29
CA ALA A 10 -11.24 -14.58 -16.63
C ALA A 10 -10.49 -13.27 -16.35
N LEU A 11 -9.20 -13.34 -16.00
CA LEU A 11 -8.34 -12.15 -15.92
C LEU A 11 -8.19 -11.51 -17.31
N TYR A 12 -8.09 -12.32 -18.37
CA TYR A 12 -8.03 -11.84 -19.74
C TYR A 12 -9.27 -11.05 -20.13
N ASP A 13 -10.46 -11.61 -19.85
CA ASP A 13 -11.73 -10.95 -20.14
C ASP A 13 -11.89 -9.65 -19.33
N PHE A 14 -11.54 -9.68 -18.04
CA PHE A 14 -11.58 -8.50 -17.17
C PHE A 14 -10.66 -7.40 -17.68
N VAL A 15 -9.38 -7.70 -17.88
CA VAL A 15 -8.38 -6.73 -18.34
C VAL A 15 -8.77 -6.18 -19.70
N ARG A 16 -9.27 -7.00 -20.62
CA ARG A 16 -9.67 -6.53 -21.97
C ARG A 16 -10.89 -5.61 -21.94
N SER A 17 -11.77 -5.76 -20.95
CA SER A 17 -12.93 -4.88 -20.77
C SER A 17 -12.54 -3.48 -20.28
N HIS A 18 -11.46 -3.36 -19.50
CA HIS A 18 -10.97 -2.08 -18.96
C HIS A 18 -9.81 -1.48 -19.76
N ILE A 19 -8.97 -2.32 -20.37
CA ILE A 19 -7.72 -1.96 -21.05
C ILE A 19 -7.67 -2.72 -22.39
N PRO A 20 -8.26 -2.18 -23.48
CA PRO A 20 -8.40 -2.90 -24.75
C PRO A 20 -7.07 -3.14 -25.49
N HIS A 21 -5.99 -2.49 -25.06
CA HIS A 21 -4.64 -2.61 -25.63
C HIS A 21 -3.65 -3.32 -24.69
N ALA A 22 -4.12 -3.93 -23.60
CA ALA A 22 -3.27 -4.68 -22.70
C ALA A 22 -2.67 -5.89 -23.41
N ASP A 23 -1.36 -6.06 -23.29
CA ASP A 23 -0.67 -7.27 -23.67
C ASP A 23 -0.63 -8.21 -22.47
N LEU A 24 -1.28 -9.37 -22.62
CA LEU A 24 -1.40 -10.39 -21.58
C LEU A 24 -0.45 -11.56 -21.82
N SER A 25 0.39 -11.50 -22.85
CA SER A 25 1.43 -12.51 -23.10
C SER A 25 2.53 -12.54 -22.04
N THR A 26 2.60 -11.50 -21.20
CA THR A 26 3.54 -11.35 -20.07
C THR A 26 3.11 -12.13 -18.83
N LEU A 27 1.87 -12.63 -18.80
CA LEU A 27 1.34 -13.43 -17.70
C LEU A 27 1.90 -14.85 -17.77
N ASP A 28 2.92 -15.13 -16.96
CA ASP A 28 3.57 -16.44 -16.90
C ASP A 28 2.93 -17.37 -15.86
N ASP A 29 3.33 -18.64 -15.88
CA ASP A 29 2.84 -19.65 -14.94
C ASP A 29 3.17 -19.31 -13.48
N VAL A 30 4.24 -18.53 -13.25
CA VAL A 30 4.68 -18.10 -11.92
C VAL A 30 3.70 -17.09 -11.35
N LEU A 31 3.35 -16.06 -12.12
CA LEU A 31 2.36 -15.06 -11.74
C LEU A 31 0.97 -15.69 -11.59
N LEU A 32 0.57 -16.58 -12.51
CA LEU A 32 -0.67 -17.34 -12.37
C LEU A 32 -0.68 -18.20 -11.10
N SER A 33 0.44 -18.82 -10.73
CA SER A 33 0.57 -19.58 -9.47
C SER A 33 0.44 -18.67 -8.24
N TYR A 34 1.02 -17.47 -8.27
CA TYR A 34 0.85 -16.49 -7.20
C TYR A 34 -0.61 -16.06 -7.05
N ILE A 35 -1.26 -15.68 -8.15
CA ILE A 35 -2.67 -15.29 -8.17
C ILE A 35 -3.56 -16.45 -7.69
N THR A 36 -3.22 -17.69 -8.06
CA THR A 36 -3.91 -18.88 -7.56
C THR A 36 -3.82 -18.97 -6.03
N GLY A 37 -2.62 -18.79 -5.46
CA GLY A 37 -2.45 -18.79 -4.00
C GLY A 37 -3.27 -17.70 -3.31
N VAL A 38 -3.24 -16.47 -3.84
CA VAL A 38 -4.06 -15.35 -3.34
C VAL A 38 -5.56 -15.67 -3.39
N LEU A 39 -6.03 -16.34 -4.46
CA LEU A 39 -7.44 -16.73 -4.60
C LEU A 39 -7.82 -17.91 -3.69
N GLU A 40 -6.90 -18.83 -3.43
CA GLU A 40 -7.09 -19.92 -2.47
C GLU A 40 -7.19 -19.42 -1.04
N ASP A 41 -6.35 -18.43 -0.70
CA ASP A 41 -6.44 -17.72 0.55
C ASP A 41 -7.79 -17.01 0.64
N LEU A 42 -8.18 -16.17 -0.33
CA LEU A 42 -9.49 -15.50 -0.36
C LEU A 42 -10.71 -16.43 -0.30
N GLY A 43 -10.62 -17.62 -0.90
CA GLY A 43 -11.70 -18.60 -0.95
C GLY A 43 -11.82 -19.48 0.29
N SER A 44 -10.87 -19.41 1.22
CA SER A 44 -10.86 -20.22 2.44
C SER A 44 -11.73 -19.59 3.52
N GLN A 45 -12.61 -20.38 4.14
CA GLN A 45 -13.54 -19.89 5.18
C GLN A 45 -12.84 -19.38 6.46
N ALA A 46 -11.50 -19.54 6.55
CA ALA A 46 -10.66 -19.15 7.68
C ALA A 46 -9.89 -17.83 7.48
N SER A 47 -9.92 -17.24 6.29
CA SER A 47 -9.16 -16.04 5.92
C SER A 47 -10.04 -14.82 5.68
N ALA A 48 -11.36 -14.93 5.90
CA ALA A 48 -12.27 -13.79 5.83
C ALA A 48 -11.90 -12.66 6.81
N GLU A 49 -11.08 -12.96 7.82
CA GLU A 49 -10.49 -12.02 8.78
C GLU A 49 -9.19 -11.35 8.28
N GLU A 50 -8.54 -11.88 7.24
CA GLU A 50 -7.33 -11.26 6.68
C GLU A 50 -7.74 -10.28 5.58
N ASN A 51 -7.64 -8.98 5.88
CA ASN A 51 -7.93 -7.91 4.93
C ASN A 51 -7.08 -8.08 3.67
N PHE A 52 -7.69 -8.57 2.58
CA PHE A 52 -7.05 -8.60 1.27
C PHE A 52 -6.62 -7.19 0.86
N ASP A 53 -5.31 -7.00 0.76
CA ASP A 53 -4.69 -5.74 0.36
C ASP A 53 -4.79 -5.60 -1.17
N VAL A 54 -5.89 -4.99 -1.61
CA VAL A 54 -6.16 -4.77 -3.03
C VAL A 54 -5.17 -3.78 -3.63
N GLU A 55 -4.69 -2.80 -2.86
CA GLU A 55 -3.73 -1.80 -3.30
C GLU A 55 -2.39 -2.45 -3.67
N VAL A 56 -1.88 -3.36 -2.83
CA VAL A 56 -0.67 -4.13 -3.12
C VAL A 56 -0.86 -5.06 -4.32
N PHE A 57 -2.03 -5.70 -4.43
CA PHE A 57 -2.35 -6.56 -5.57
C PHE A 57 -2.38 -5.77 -6.90
N VAL A 58 -2.97 -4.58 -6.88
CA VAL A 58 -3.03 -3.67 -8.03
C VAL A 58 -1.64 -3.15 -8.38
N GLU A 59 -0.83 -2.76 -7.40
CA GLU A 59 0.56 -2.33 -7.63
C GLU A 59 1.39 -3.45 -8.28
N MET A 60 1.24 -4.68 -7.80
CA MET A 60 1.89 -5.85 -8.38
C MET A 60 1.44 -6.07 -9.83
N LEU A 61 0.13 -6.04 -10.11
CA LEU A 61 -0.39 -6.25 -11.46
C LEU A 61 -0.03 -5.13 -12.44
N GLU A 62 0.09 -3.88 -11.98
CA GLU A 62 0.55 -2.74 -12.81
C GLU A 62 1.94 -2.98 -13.39
N ALA A 63 2.82 -3.69 -12.66
CA ALA A 63 4.17 -4.00 -13.15
C ALA A 63 4.15 -4.93 -14.38
N TYR A 64 3.10 -5.73 -14.57
CA TYR A 64 2.94 -6.66 -15.68
C TYR A 64 1.95 -6.15 -16.74
N ILE A 65 0.93 -5.41 -16.32
CA ILE A 65 -0.17 -4.90 -17.14
C ILE A 65 -0.23 -3.38 -16.93
N PRO A 66 0.41 -2.60 -17.80
CA PRO A 66 0.39 -1.15 -17.68
C PRO A 66 -1.02 -0.58 -17.73
N GLY A 67 -1.35 0.32 -16.80
CA GLY A 67 -2.65 0.96 -16.65
C GLY A 67 -3.68 0.18 -15.83
N PHE A 68 -3.30 -0.96 -15.25
CA PHE A 68 -4.14 -1.74 -14.32
C PHE A 68 -4.54 -0.94 -13.08
N SER A 69 -3.66 -0.06 -12.60
CA SER A 69 -3.90 0.89 -11.50
C SER A 69 -5.02 1.91 -11.74
N ASN A 70 -5.48 2.08 -12.99
CA ASN A 70 -6.62 2.94 -13.31
C ASN A 70 -7.97 2.25 -13.10
N ILE A 71 -7.99 0.94 -12.86
CA ILE A 71 -9.21 0.18 -12.59
C ILE A 71 -9.60 0.43 -11.13
N ASP A 72 -10.91 0.61 -10.88
CA ASP A 72 -11.39 0.89 -9.53
C ASP A 72 -11.18 -0.33 -8.61
N CYS A 73 -10.68 -0.08 -7.39
CA CYS A 73 -10.34 -1.14 -6.44
C CYS A 73 -11.57 -2.01 -6.12
N VAL A 74 -12.76 -1.43 -6.09
CA VAL A 74 -14.03 -2.17 -5.89
C VAL A 74 -14.25 -3.20 -6.99
N GLN A 75 -13.97 -2.85 -8.25
CA GLN A 75 -14.12 -3.75 -9.40
C GLN A 75 -13.09 -4.88 -9.36
N VAL A 76 -11.87 -4.57 -8.94
CA VAL A 76 -10.81 -5.58 -8.76
C VAL A 76 -11.18 -6.55 -7.63
N CYS A 77 -11.66 -6.05 -6.49
CA CYS A 77 -12.15 -6.90 -5.40
C CYS A 77 -13.31 -7.79 -5.84
N GLU A 78 -14.32 -7.24 -6.52
CA GLU A 78 -15.47 -8.00 -7.02
C GLU A 78 -15.03 -9.12 -7.97
N MET A 79 -14.13 -8.81 -8.91
CA MET A 79 -13.51 -9.81 -9.78
C MET A 79 -12.82 -10.89 -8.94
N MET A 80 -11.96 -10.53 -7.99
CA MET A 80 -11.22 -11.48 -7.16
C MET A 80 -12.13 -12.40 -6.34
N PHE A 81 -13.17 -11.88 -5.69
CA PHE A 81 -14.12 -12.69 -4.93
C PHE A 81 -14.96 -13.61 -5.84
N SER A 82 -15.38 -13.12 -7.00
CA SER A 82 -16.11 -13.95 -7.97
C SER A 82 -15.25 -15.08 -8.52
N LEU A 83 -13.97 -14.82 -8.77
CA LEU A 83 -12.99 -15.82 -9.17
C LEU A 83 -12.77 -16.84 -8.07
N ALA A 84 -12.48 -16.41 -6.84
CA ALA A 84 -12.27 -17.30 -5.71
C ALA A 84 -13.47 -18.24 -5.50
N SER A 85 -14.69 -17.70 -5.58
CA SER A 85 -15.94 -18.48 -5.50
C SER A 85 -16.06 -19.51 -6.64
N LYS A 86 -15.68 -19.11 -7.86
CA LYS A 86 -15.69 -19.98 -9.05
C LYS A 86 -14.64 -21.09 -8.94
N LEU A 87 -13.45 -20.80 -8.41
CA LEU A 87 -12.39 -21.78 -8.16
C LEU A 87 -12.79 -22.77 -7.06
N ALA A 88 -13.38 -22.29 -5.96
CA ALA A 88 -13.89 -23.14 -4.89
C ALA A 88 -14.98 -24.10 -5.40
N SER A 89 -15.84 -23.64 -6.32
CA SER A 89 -16.86 -24.47 -6.95
C SER A 89 -16.26 -25.50 -7.91
N ALA A 90 -15.30 -25.11 -8.75
CA ALA A 90 -14.64 -26.01 -9.70
C ALA A 90 -13.90 -27.16 -9.00
N ARG A 91 -13.25 -26.89 -7.86
CA ARG A 91 -12.56 -27.90 -7.05
C ARG A 91 -13.49 -28.95 -6.43
N ASN A 92 -14.70 -28.56 -6.04
CA ASN A 92 -15.69 -29.49 -5.50
C ASN A 92 -16.26 -30.45 -6.56
N GLU A 93 -16.28 -30.03 -7.82
CA GLU A 93 -16.73 -30.86 -8.94
C GLU A 93 -15.65 -31.86 -9.39
N GLU A 94 -14.36 -31.52 -9.26
CA GLU A 94 -13.25 -32.48 -9.44
C GLU A 94 -13.32 -33.64 -8.41
N LEU A 95 -13.64 -33.34 -7.14
CA LEU A 95 -13.78 -34.36 -6.09
C LEU A 95 -14.96 -35.32 -6.28
N LYS A 96 -16.02 -34.92 -7.00
CA LYS A 96 -17.17 -35.79 -7.28
C LYS A 96 -16.94 -36.75 -8.46
N THR A 97 -15.93 -36.52 -9.27
CA THR A 97 -15.67 -37.32 -10.49
C THR A 97 -14.70 -38.48 -10.23
N GLU A 98 -14.05 -38.52 -9.05
CA GLU A 98 -13.04 -39.52 -8.71
C GLU A 98 -13.50 -40.58 -7.67
N GLU A 99 -14.74 -40.56 -7.20
CA GLU A 99 -15.32 -41.65 -6.38
C GLU A 99 -16.17 -42.60 -7.23
N GLY A 100 -15.50 -43.37 -8.09
CA GLY A 100 -16.14 -44.27 -9.04
C GLY A 100 -15.38 -45.56 -9.32
N ASN A 101 -14.87 -46.25 -8.29
CA ASN A 101 -14.72 -47.72 -8.21
C ASN A 101 -13.77 -48.15 -7.07
N CYS A 102 -14.30 -48.74 -6.00
CA CYS A 102 -14.21 -50.19 -5.75
C CYS A 102 -14.62 -50.58 -4.30
N SER A 103 -15.79 -51.21 -4.23
CA SER A 103 -16.05 -52.49 -3.55
C SER A 103 -15.98 -52.59 -2.02
N MET A 104 -17.18 -52.51 -1.42
CA MET A 104 -17.83 -53.52 -0.55
C MET A 104 -17.01 -54.14 0.60
N THR A 105 -17.45 -53.95 1.86
CA THR A 105 -18.28 -54.94 2.59
C THR A 105 -18.74 -54.43 3.97
N PRO A 106 -19.84 -54.97 4.54
CA PRO A 106 -20.63 -54.35 5.62
C PRO A 106 -20.59 -55.11 6.96
N ALA A 107 -20.93 -54.44 8.08
CA ALA A 107 -21.55 -55.00 9.30
C ALA A 107 -21.66 -53.87 10.35
N LEU A 108 -22.84 -53.33 10.69
CA LEU A 108 -23.93 -53.84 11.55
C LEU A 108 -23.87 -53.27 12.98
N GLU A 109 -25.05 -52.82 13.44
CA GLU A 109 -25.49 -52.52 14.83
C GLU A 109 -25.09 -51.14 15.40
N GLN A 110 -25.94 -50.36 16.09
CA GLN A 110 -27.27 -50.58 16.67
C GLN A 110 -27.95 -49.24 17.07
N ARG A 111 -29.27 -49.17 16.84
CA ARG A 111 -30.36 -48.56 17.67
C ARG A 111 -30.39 -47.04 18.04
N VAL A 112 -31.27 -46.30 17.33
CA VAL A 112 -32.45 -45.45 17.72
C VAL A 112 -32.69 -45.01 19.21
N PRO A 113 -33.60 -44.03 19.52
CA PRO A 113 -34.16 -42.86 18.77
C PRO A 113 -34.53 -41.58 19.61
N MET A 114 -35.12 -40.56 18.94
CA MET A 114 -36.06 -39.51 19.42
C MET A 114 -35.45 -38.24 20.08
N GLN A 115 -35.90 -36.99 19.86
CA GLN A 115 -37.25 -36.48 19.56
C GLN A 115 -37.25 -35.28 18.59
N LYS A 116 -38.32 -35.20 17.80
CA LYS A 116 -38.78 -34.06 17.02
C LYS A 116 -39.35 -32.97 17.94
N THR A 117 -39.18 -31.70 17.60
CA THR A 117 -40.32 -30.77 17.54
C THR A 117 -40.13 -29.85 16.33
N HIS A 118 -41.21 -29.74 15.60
CA HIS A 118 -41.39 -29.15 14.29
C HIS A 118 -42.19 -27.86 14.50
N CYS A 119 -41.91 -26.77 13.80
CA CYS A 119 -42.89 -26.12 12.93
C CYS A 119 -42.27 -24.94 12.17
N ASN A 120 -42.77 -24.79 10.96
CA ASN A 120 -42.33 -23.90 9.90
C ASN A 120 -43.12 -22.59 9.92
N SER A 121 -42.60 -21.54 9.28
CA SER A 121 -43.39 -20.70 8.36
C SER A 121 -42.41 -19.95 7.43
N SER A 122 -42.25 -20.39 6.19
CA SER A 122 -42.98 -19.92 5.00
C SER A 122 -42.31 -18.72 4.32
N HIS A 123 -41.60 -19.07 3.25
CA HIS A 123 -41.17 -18.25 2.11
C HIS A 123 -42.26 -17.35 1.53
N VAL A 124 -41.95 -16.08 1.24
CA VAL A 124 -42.33 -15.34 0.00
C VAL A 124 -41.51 -14.04 -0.15
N GLU A 125 -40.61 -14.06 -1.14
CA GLU A 125 -40.47 -13.11 -2.27
C GLU A 125 -40.86 -11.62 -2.09
N GLY A 126 -39.90 -10.72 -2.34
CA GLY A 126 -40.17 -9.30 -2.66
C GLY A 126 -39.07 -8.32 -2.25
N ALA A 127 -38.41 -7.70 -3.23
CA ALA A 127 -37.35 -6.71 -3.08
C ALA A 127 -37.70 -5.54 -2.13
N THR A 128 -36.75 -5.15 -1.25
CA THR A 128 -36.19 -3.78 -1.07
C THR A 128 -35.37 -3.70 0.23
N ALA A 129 -34.16 -3.14 0.10
CA ALA A 129 -33.18 -2.75 1.11
C ALA A 129 -33.69 -2.43 2.55
N LYS A 130 -33.74 -3.45 3.43
CA LYS A 130 -33.91 -3.27 4.90
C LYS A 130 -33.18 -4.30 5.79
N VAL A 131 -32.36 -5.21 5.22
CA VAL A 131 -31.75 -6.32 5.98
C VAL A 131 -30.66 -5.84 6.95
N SER A 132 -30.03 -4.69 6.68
CA SER A 132 -28.92 -4.18 7.48
C SER A 132 -29.33 -3.45 8.77
N ILE A 133 -30.60 -3.49 9.21
CA ILE A 133 -31.01 -2.87 10.48
C ILE A 133 -31.35 -3.94 11.51
N THR A 134 -31.95 -5.06 11.09
CA THR A 134 -32.37 -6.14 12.00
C THR A 134 -31.20 -6.94 12.56
N GLU A 135 -30.12 -7.10 11.78
CA GLU A 135 -28.93 -7.83 12.23
C GLU A 135 -28.29 -7.14 13.44
N TRP A 136 -28.14 -5.82 13.36
CA TRP A 136 -27.58 -4.98 14.43
C TRP A 136 -28.42 -5.02 15.70
N ASP A 137 -29.75 -5.13 15.57
CA ASP A 137 -30.66 -5.26 16.71
C ASP A 137 -30.48 -6.61 17.43
N GLU A 138 -30.23 -7.71 16.70
CA GLU A 138 -29.96 -9.03 17.29
C GLU A 138 -28.59 -9.07 18.00
N GLN A 139 -27.56 -8.48 17.39
CA GLN A 139 -26.22 -8.38 17.97
C GLN A 139 -26.20 -7.46 19.20
N GLU A 140 -26.96 -6.36 19.17
CA GLU A 140 -27.15 -5.46 20.32
C GLU A 140 -27.82 -6.21 21.48
N GLN A 141 -28.87 -6.98 21.20
CA GLN A 141 -29.54 -7.78 22.20
C GLN A 141 -28.61 -8.82 22.83
N HIS A 142 -27.74 -9.46 22.03
CA HIS A 142 -26.78 -10.43 22.54
C HIS A 142 -25.74 -9.80 23.50
N LEU A 143 -25.27 -8.59 23.21
CA LEU A 143 -24.38 -7.86 24.12
C LEU A 143 -25.05 -7.52 25.44
N LEU A 144 -26.34 -7.16 25.42
CA LEU A 144 -27.11 -6.88 26.64
C LEU A 144 -27.34 -8.14 27.48
N GLU A 145 -27.45 -9.32 26.86
CA GLU A 145 -27.51 -10.61 27.54
C GLU A 145 -26.20 -10.97 28.24
N MET A 146 -25.06 -10.74 27.57
CA MET A 146 -23.73 -10.99 28.15
C MET A 146 -23.35 -9.98 29.24
N PHE A 147 -23.77 -8.72 29.10
CA PHE A 147 -23.43 -7.63 30.01
C PHE A 147 -24.69 -6.97 30.61
N PRO A 148 -25.26 -7.52 31.70
CA PRO A 148 -26.46 -6.96 32.35
C PRO A 148 -26.30 -5.53 32.90
N LYS A 149 -25.07 -5.01 32.96
CA LYS A 149 -24.74 -3.63 33.38
C LYS A 149 -24.47 -2.69 32.21
N CYS A 150 -24.33 -3.21 30.98
CA CYS A 150 -24.13 -2.42 29.79
C CYS A 150 -25.46 -1.80 29.36
N SER A 151 -25.43 -0.53 28.98
CA SER A 151 -26.60 0.15 28.43
C SER A 151 -26.75 -0.09 26.94
N VAL A 152 -27.99 -0.01 26.43
CA VAL A 152 -28.32 -0.07 24.99
C VAL A 152 -27.42 0.86 24.16
N THR A 153 -27.18 2.07 24.64
CA THR A 153 -26.34 3.06 23.95
C THR A 153 -24.88 2.66 23.90
N GLU A 154 -24.37 2.00 24.93
CA GLU A 154 -22.98 1.52 24.97
C GLU A 154 -22.82 0.29 24.06
N ALA A 155 -23.75 -0.66 24.09
CA ALA A 155 -23.74 -1.83 23.21
C ALA A 155 -23.78 -1.40 21.74
N ARG A 156 -24.68 -0.48 21.39
CA ARG A 156 -24.80 0.06 20.04
C ARG A 156 -23.56 0.86 19.61
N SER A 157 -22.98 1.63 20.53
CA SER A 157 -21.74 2.36 20.26
C SER A 157 -20.57 1.41 20.03
N ALA A 158 -20.44 0.37 20.86
CA ALA A 158 -19.41 -0.65 20.71
C ALA A 158 -19.53 -1.39 19.37
N LEU A 159 -20.74 -1.83 18.98
CA LEU A 159 -20.98 -2.43 17.66
C LEU A 159 -20.66 -1.47 16.53
N SER A 160 -21.03 -0.19 16.67
CA SER A 160 -20.73 0.82 15.65
C SER A 160 -19.23 1.06 15.50
N ILE A 161 -18.46 1.02 16.59
CA ILE A 161 -16.99 1.16 16.56
C ILE A 161 -16.35 -0.10 15.97
N ALA A 162 -16.85 -1.27 16.36
CA ALA A 162 -16.40 -2.58 15.89
C ALA A 162 -16.93 -2.95 14.49
N LYS A 163 -17.71 -2.07 13.84
CA LYS A 163 -18.31 -2.28 12.50
C LYS A 163 -19.10 -3.59 12.38
N GLY A 164 -19.74 -4.03 13.47
CA GLY A 164 -20.54 -5.25 13.50
C GLY A 164 -19.79 -6.51 13.94
N ASP A 165 -18.49 -6.41 14.25
CA ASP A 165 -17.72 -7.48 14.90
C ASP A 165 -18.13 -7.59 16.38
N MET A 166 -18.61 -8.78 16.77
CA MET A 166 -19.15 -9.03 18.11
C MET A 166 -18.02 -9.18 19.14
N GLU A 167 -16.96 -9.88 18.80
CA GLU A 167 -15.80 -10.14 19.65
C GLU A 167 -15.05 -8.84 19.97
N GLU A 168 -14.88 -7.97 18.97
CA GLU A 168 -14.29 -6.65 19.18
C GLU A 168 -15.21 -5.73 19.98
N ALA A 169 -16.53 -5.78 19.76
CA ALA A 169 -17.50 -5.03 20.58
C ALA A 169 -17.47 -5.48 22.04
N VAL A 170 -17.36 -6.79 22.30
CA VAL A 170 -17.19 -7.38 23.64
C VAL A 170 -15.91 -6.85 24.29
N ARG A 171 -14.79 -6.86 23.57
CA ARG A 171 -13.51 -6.35 24.07
C ARG A 171 -13.61 -4.88 24.46
N LEU A 172 -14.20 -4.04 23.60
CA LEU A 172 -14.43 -2.61 23.86
C LEU A 172 -15.27 -2.35 25.11
N ILE A 173 -16.31 -3.16 25.35
CA ILE A 173 -17.18 -3.05 26.54
C ILE A 173 -16.44 -3.45 27.81
N ILE A 174 -15.58 -4.48 27.75
CA ILE A 174 -14.78 -4.93 28.91
C ILE A 174 -13.69 -3.92 29.27
N GLU A 175 -13.01 -3.37 28.27
CA GLU A 175 -11.89 -2.44 28.45
C GLU A 175 -12.37 -1.00 28.75
N GLY A 176 -13.63 -0.68 28.46
CA GLY A 176 -14.24 0.62 28.72
C GLY A 176 -13.96 1.67 27.63
N ASP A 177 -13.49 1.23 26.47
CA ASP A 177 -13.05 2.08 25.36
C ASP A 177 -14.21 2.66 24.51
N VAL A 178 -15.45 2.31 24.85
CA VAL A 178 -16.67 2.79 24.16
C VAL A 178 -16.83 4.32 24.20
N GLN A 179 -16.13 5.02 25.10
CA GLN A 179 -16.18 6.50 25.21
C GLN A 179 -15.15 7.26 24.36
N LEU A 180 -14.27 6.57 23.62
CA LEU A 180 -13.18 7.22 22.88
C LEU A 180 -13.40 7.23 21.37
N SER A 181 -14.41 7.97 20.89
CA SER A 181 -14.30 8.90 19.74
C SER A 181 -15.67 9.33 19.19
N PRO A 182 -16.04 10.63 19.28
CA PRO A 182 -16.78 11.28 18.23
C PRO A 182 -15.74 11.80 17.22
N THR A 183 -15.16 10.92 16.42
CA THR A 183 -14.51 11.37 15.19
C THR A 183 -15.63 11.83 14.26
N PRO A 184 -15.73 13.13 13.91
CA PRO A 184 -16.72 13.54 12.94
C PRO A 184 -16.44 12.80 11.63
N PRO A 185 -17.49 12.39 10.90
CA PRO A 185 -17.29 11.73 9.62
C PRO A 185 -16.54 12.69 8.71
N LEU A 186 -15.36 12.28 8.23
CA LEU A 186 -14.66 12.97 7.16
C LEU A 186 -15.48 12.82 5.88
N SER A 187 -16.50 13.66 5.77
CA SER A 187 -17.19 13.97 4.54
C SER A 187 -16.20 14.68 3.63
N GLY A 188 -15.95 14.11 2.46
CA GLY A 188 -15.17 14.75 1.42
C GLY A 188 -15.76 16.10 1.04
N SER A 189 -14.93 17.14 1.03
CA SER A 189 -14.94 18.22 0.03
C SER A 189 -13.92 19.30 0.42
N GLN A 190 -12.96 19.48 -0.47
CA GLN A 190 -12.31 20.75 -0.82
C GLN A 190 -11.37 21.42 0.20
N GLY A 191 -10.09 21.33 -0.17
CA GLY A 191 -9.04 22.34 -0.02
C GLY A 191 -9.47 23.66 0.63
N LYS A 192 -9.27 23.73 1.94
CA LYS A 192 -8.98 24.97 2.65
C LYS A 192 -7.69 24.77 3.44
N PRO A 193 -6.76 25.74 3.42
CA PRO A 193 -5.52 25.61 4.16
C PRO A 193 -5.86 25.54 5.64
N VAL A 194 -5.57 24.39 6.26
CA VAL A 194 -5.50 24.26 7.72
C VAL A 194 -4.61 25.40 8.20
N SER A 195 -5.12 26.24 9.10
CA SER A 195 -4.41 27.44 9.54
C SER A 195 -3.03 27.03 10.05
N ALA A 196 -1.96 27.57 9.47
CA ALA A 196 -0.57 27.21 9.79
C ALA A 196 -0.25 27.28 11.30
N GLN A 197 -1.00 28.11 12.04
CA GLN A 197 -0.88 28.24 13.49
C GLN A 197 -1.35 27.01 14.28
N ALA A 198 -2.33 26.26 13.78
CA ALA A 198 -2.79 25.01 14.41
C ALA A 198 -1.75 23.90 14.22
N ASP A 199 -1.17 23.82 13.01
CA ASP A 199 -0.09 22.89 12.67
C ASP A 199 1.19 23.17 13.46
N GLU A 200 1.54 24.44 13.64
CA GLU A 200 2.73 24.83 14.40
C GLU A 200 2.60 24.47 15.89
N LYS A 201 1.40 24.62 16.47
CA LYS A 201 1.12 24.22 17.85
C LYS A 201 1.12 22.70 18.02
N LEU A 202 0.54 21.97 17.07
CA LEU A 202 0.57 20.51 17.08
C LEU A 202 2.01 20.00 16.96
N LYS A 203 2.78 20.57 16.04
CA LYS A 203 4.21 20.24 15.88
C LYS A 203 4.99 20.52 17.16
N ALA A 204 4.79 21.68 17.80
CA ALA A 204 5.45 22.01 19.07
C ALA A 204 5.07 21.05 20.20
N ASN A 205 3.79 20.67 20.29
CA ASN A 205 3.31 19.72 21.31
C ASN A 205 3.89 18.31 21.11
N ILE A 206 3.97 17.83 19.87
CA ILE A 206 4.60 16.56 19.53
C ILE A 206 6.09 16.61 19.89
N LEU A 207 6.81 17.65 19.47
CA LEU A 207 8.23 17.83 19.76
C LEU A 207 8.52 17.87 21.28
N GLU A 208 7.70 18.60 22.05
CA GLU A 208 7.79 18.64 23.51
C GLU A 208 7.53 17.27 24.16
N LYS A 209 6.49 16.55 23.70
CA LYS A 209 6.15 15.21 24.18
C LYS A 209 7.29 14.21 24.00
N TYR A 210 8.06 14.34 22.93
CA TYR A 210 9.21 13.46 22.64
C TYR A 210 10.56 14.08 23.04
N MET A 211 10.55 15.20 23.80
CA MET A 211 11.74 15.93 24.24
C MET A 211 12.71 16.35 23.11
N LEU A 212 12.22 16.48 21.88
CA LEU A 212 12.99 17.05 20.78
C LEU A 212 12.78 18.57 20.78
N VAL A 213 13.74 19.31 21.33
CA VAL A 213 13.75 20.77 21.20
C VAL A 213 14.54 21.13 19.95
N ASP A 214 13.84 21.43 18.85
CA ASP A 214 14.46 22.04 17.65
C ASP A 214 15.06 23.39 18.05
N ASN A 215 16.38 23.47 18.20
CA ASN A 215 17.02 24.74 18.50
C ASN A 215 17.10 25.58 17.23
N GLU A 216 17.00 26.91 17.36
CA GLU A 216 17.12 27.83 16.22
C GLU A 216 18.49 27.76 15.51
N GLU A 217 19.49 27.18 16.17
CA GLU A 217 20.81 26.90 15.62
C GLU A 217 20.78 25.77 14.60
N ASP A 218 19.93 24.75 14.79
CA ASP A 218 19.78 23.63 13.86
C ASP A 218 19.18 24.06 12.51
N LYS A 219 18.47 25.20 12.51
CA LYS A 219 17.94 25.83 11.29
C LYS A 219 19.03 26.54 10.48
N LYS A 220 20.23 26.79 11.04
CA LYS A 220 21.34 27.46 10.36
C LYS A 220 22.13 26.45 9.51
N ILE A 221 21.83 26.40 8.22
CA ILE A 221 22.61 25.61 7.27
C ILE A 221 24.00 26.24 7.10
N HIS A 222 25.03 25.56 7.60
CA HIS A 222 26.43 25.96 7.42
C HIS A 222 26.82 25.85 5.94
N ARG A 223 26.79 26.97 5.22
CA ARG A 223 27.30 27.06 3.84
C ARG A 223 28.78 27.47 3.90
N PRO A 224 29.73 26.61 3.50
CA PRO A 224 31.13 27.01 3.43
C PRO A 224 31.25 28.20 2.46
N PHE A 225 31.95 29.24 2.92
CA PHE A 225 32.08 30.49 2.21
C PHE A 225 32.87 30.25 0.92
N ILE A 226 32.24 30.46 -0.25
CA ILE A 226 32.95 30.43 -1.53
C ILE A 226 33.89 31.65 -1.55
N PRO A 227 35.21 31.49 -1.71
CA PRO A 227 36.11 32.62 -1.85
C PRO A 227 35.61 33.52 -2.98
N LYS A 228 35.30 34.78 -2.66
CA LYS A 228 34.82 35.76 -3.65
C LYS A 228 35.88 35.88 -4.74
N ASP A 229 35.49 35.59 -5.98
CA ASP A 229 36.34 35.79 -7.15
C ASP A 229 36.89 37.23 -7.13
N ALA A 230 38.22 37.35 -7.12
CA ALA A 230 38.87 38.64 -7.09
C ALA A 230 38.39 39.49 -8.28
N PRO A 231 38.13 40.79 -8.10
CA PRO A 231 37.58 41.63 -9.16
C PRO A 231 38.50 41.57 -10.38
N LYS A 232 37.96 41.10 -11.51
CA LYS A 232 38.68 40.97 -12.77
C LYS A 232 39.19 42.37 -13.16
N LYS A 233 40.51 42.59 -13.04
CA LYS A 233 41.14 43.82 -13.50
C LYS A 233 40.87 43.95 -15.00
N LEU A 234 40.25 45.06 -15.42
CA LEU A 234 39.99 45.34 -16.84
C LEU A 234 41.33 45.48 -17.58
N VAL A 235 41.64 44.49 -18.42
CA VAL A 235 42.79 44.50 -19.33
C VAL A 235 42.40 45.21 -20.63
N ARG A 236 43.21 46.17 -21.08
CA ARG A 236 43.11 46.80 -22.40
C ARG A 236 44.35 46.46 -23.24
N TYR A 237 44.23 46.58 -24.56
CA TYR A 237 45.35 46.38 -25.49
C TYR A 237 45.69 47.71 -26.16
N HIS A 238 46.98 48.05 -26.19
CA HIS A 238 47.52 49.15 -26.97
C HIS A 238 48.77 48.65 -27.70
N GLY A 239 48.80 48.74 -29.03
CA GLY A 239 49.91 48.23 -29.84
C GLY A 239 50.23 46.75 -29.58
N ASN A 240 49.21 45.88 -29.60
CA ASN A 240 49.32 44.43 -29.31
C ASN A 240 49.86 44.07 -27.91
N GLN A 241 50.03 45.04 -27.00
CA GLN A 241 50.51 44.83 -25.64
C GLN A 241 49.38 45.02 -24.61
N VAL A 242 49.32 44.11 -23.63
CA VAL A 242 48.35 44.13 -22.52
C VAL A 242 48.72 45.25 -21.54
N VAL A 243 47.79 46.20 -21.31
CA VAL A 243 47.93 47.32 -20.37
C VAL A 243 46.74 47.32 -19.40
N THR A 244 47.01 47.40 -18.09
CA THR A 244 45.97 47.54 -17.06
C THR A 244 45.49 49.00 -16.98
N THR A 245 44.17 49.20 -16.81
CA THR A 245 43.54 50.54 -16.81
C THR A 245 43.89 51.44 -15.62
N LYS A 246 44.61 50.90 -14.62
CA LYS A 246 44.90 51.58 -13.35
C LYS A 246 46.30 52.20 -13.32
N GLY A 247 46.78 52.82 -14.40
CA GLY A 247 47.98 53.66 -14.38
C GLY A 247 49.24 53.03 -13.73
N GLU A 248 49.35 51.71 -13.71
CA GLU A 248 50.48 51.00 -13.13
C GLU A 248 51.67 51.20 -14.10
N ARG A 249 52.67 51.98 -13.68
CA ARG A 249 53.82 52.44 -14.50
C ARG A 249 54.84 51.35 -14.88
N TYR A 250 54.46 50.07 -14.86
CA TYR A 250 55.37 48.97 -15.12
C TYR A 250 54.82 48.08 -16.22
N HIS A 251 55.53 48.03 -17.35
CA HIS A 251 55.28 47.06 -18.41
C HIS A 251 56.01 45.77 -18.07
N LEU A 252 55.27 44.67 -17.91
CA LEU A 252 55.86 43.34 -17.85
C LEU A 252 56.38 42.98 -19.26
N VAL A 253 57.66 43.27 -19.51
CA VAL A 253 58.37 42.76 -20.69
C VAL A 253 58.57 41.28 -20.47
N LYS A 254 57.70 40.46 -21.06
CA LYS A 254 57.97 39.02 -21.18
C LYS A 254 59.20 38.90 -22.08
N LYS A 255 60.30 38.37 -21.55
CA LYS A 255 61.40 37.89 -22.37
C LYS A 255 60.85 36.65 -23.09
N ASP A 256 60.94 36.63 -24.42
CA ASP A 256 60.62 35.44 -25.19
C ASP A 256 61.62 34.34 -24.80
N GLU A 257 61.18 33.44 -23.91
CA GLU A 257 61.91 32.20 -23.63
C GLU A 257 61.82 31.33 -24.88
N THR A 258 62.96 31.09 -25.51
CA THR A 258 63.12 30.31 -26.73
C THR A 258 62.44 28.95 -26.56
N GLU A 259 61.67 28.51 -27.57
CA GLU A 259 60.91 27.25 -27.57
C GLU A 259 61.74 26.00 -27.21
N GLU A 260 63.07 26.07 -27.29
CA GLU A 260 63.98 25.00 -26.87
C GLU A 260 63.81 24.60 -25.41
N MET A 261 63.56 25.54 -24.49
CA MET A 261 63.41 25.22 -23.06
C MET A 261 62.17 24.38 -22.75
N LYS A 262 61.16 24.41 -23.63
CA LYS A 262 59.91 23.63 -23.48
C LYS A 262 60.06 22.18 -23.97
N LYS A 263 61.03 21.89 -24.84
CA LYS A 263 61.28 20.53 -25.36
C LYS A 263 62.01 19.63 -24.36
N THR A 264 62.74 20.20 -23.40
CA THR A 264 63.50 19.44 -22.40
C THR A 264 62.66 19.01 -21.20
N TYR A 265 61.39 19.45 -21.10
CA TYR A 265 60.52 19.07 -20.00
C TYR A 265 59.96 17.65 -20.20
N VAL A 266 60.72 16.65 -19.74
CA VAL A 266 60.24 15.26 -19.68
C VAL A 266 59.33 15.10 -18.46
N SER A 267 58.02 15.07 -18.68
CA SER A 267 57.04 14.78 -17.62
C SER A 267 57.05 13.28 -17.30
N LEU A 268 57.88 12.86 -16.34
CA LEU A 268 57.87 11.50 -15.83
C LEU A 268 56.58 11.27 -15.02
N LYS A 269 55.74 10.32 -15.47
CA LYS A 269 54.55 9.93 -14.70
C LYS A 269 54.99 9.28 -13.37
N PRO A 270 54.31 9.55 -12.24
CA PRO A 270 54.58 8.87 -10.99
C PRO A 270 54.40 7.35 -11.14
N ALA A 271 55.35 6.58 -10.60
CA ALA A 271 55.28 5.12 -10.66
C ALA A 271 54.05 4.59 -9.91
N ARG A 272 53.31 3.65 -10.51
CA ARG A 272 52.20 2.94 -9.89
C ARG A 272 52.73 2.14 -8.69
N LYS A 273 52.29 2.48 -7.48
CA LYS A 273 52.60 1.69 -6.28
C LYS A 273 51.87 0.35 -6.37
N TYR A 274 52.63 -0.74 -6.49
CA TYR A 274 52.11 -2.10 -6.43
C TYR A 274 51.73 -2.39 -4.97
N ARG A 275 50.44 -2.65 -4.70
CA ARG A 275 50.00 -3.18 -3.40
C ARG A 275 50.11 -4.69 -3.47
N PHE A 276 51.08 -5.25 -2.75
CA PHE A 276 51.14 -6.68 -2.49
C PHE A 276 49.99 -7.05 -1.56
N HIS A 277 49.19 -8.03 -1.98
CA HIS A 277 48.20 -8.72 -1.17
C HIS A 277 48.87 -9.88 -0.43
#